data_AF-A0A2S1LZ94-F1
#
_entry.id   AF-A0A2S1LZ94-F1
#
_cell.length_a   1.000
_cell.length_b   1.000
_cell.length_c   1.000
_cell.angle_alpha   90.00
_cell.angle_beta   90.00
_cell.angle_gamma   90.00
#
_symmetry.space_group_name_H-M   'P 1'
#
loop_
_entity.id
_entity.type
_entity.pdbx_description
1 polymer ?
#
loop_
_entity_poly.entity_id
_entity_poly.type
_entity_poly.pdbx_seq_one_letter_code
_entity_poly.pdbx_strand_id
1 'polypeptide(L)'
;MQVKKGTNNMNDVGPFHGHYNMWLVFLSFAIAMVSAYVSFSFAIQLRFQSKQGEQIWLLSGSCALGIGIWSMHFVRMLAHSLPINMHYHIGYIIVSILFATGGCYLALTYIHYGKNPLFTLLFATFFMGSGIVLMHYIGMSAMASVIVSYTSAKVLFSICIAFIASFIALRVAFYTNYKLTWKVKLMCAAFMAIAITVMHYMGMNAAHFYPKNWIQR
;
A
#
# COMPACT_ATOMS: atom_id res chain seq x y z
N MET A 1 19.55 -19.74 -47.65
CA MET A 1 19.17 -18.51 -46.93
C MET A 1 17.74 -18.14 -47.31
N GLN A 2 16.77 -18.42 -46.45
CA GLN A 2 15.37 -18.00 -46.62
C GLN A 2 14.91 -17.53 -45.22
N VAL A 3 14.85 -16.22 -45.03
CA VAL A 3 14.40 -15.59 -43.78
C VAL A 3 12.87 -15.63 -43.79
N LYS A 4 12.32 -16.46 -42.91
CA LYS A 4 10.87 -16.60 -42.68
C LYS A 4 10.35 -15.28 -42.09
N LYS A 5 9.58 -14.51 -42.87
CA LYS A 5 8.80 -13.36 -42.40
C LYS A 5 7.78 -13.86 -41.36
N GLY A 6 8.05 -13.60 -40.08
CA GLY A 6 7.07 -13.77 -39.01
C GLY A 6 6.02 -12.67 -39.12
N THR A 7 4.78 -13.08 -39.35
CA THR A 7 3.59 -12.23 -39.35
C THR A 7 3.32 -11.72 -37.93
N ASN A 8 3.57 -10.44 -37.69
CA ASN A 8 3.23 -9.77 -36.42
C ASN A 8 1.71 -9.53 -36.38
N ASN A 9 0.97 -10.45 -35.77
CA ASN A 9 -0.45 -10.29 -35.50
C ASN A 9 -0.61 -9.48 -34.21
N MET A 10 -1.29 -8.33 -34.25
CA MET A 10 -1.56 -7.46 -33.09
C MET A 10 -2.49 -8.10 -32.03
N ASN A 11 -2.90 -9.35 -32.24
CA ASN A 11 -3.80 -10.09 -31.36
C ASN A 11 -3.08 -11.16 -30.51
N ASP A 12 -1.78 -11.40 -30.72
CA ASP A 12 -1.04 -12.48 -30.04
C ASP A 12 -0.29 -12.03 -28.77
N VAL A 13 -0.29 -10.74 -28.45
CA VAL A 13 0.22 -10.23 -27.17
C VAL A 13 -0.87 -10.28 -26.11
N GLY A 14 -1.26 -11.50 -25.73
CA GLY A 14 -2.03 -11.72 -24.51
C GLY A 14 -1.30 -11.13 -23.30
N PRO A 15 -2.02 -10.73 -22.24
CA PRO A 15 -1.40 -10.18 -21.03
C PRO A 15 -0.31 -11.13 -20.53
N PHE A 16 0.87 -10.59 -20.19
CA PHE A 16 1.95 -11.39 -19.63
C PHE A 16 1.44 -12.13 -18.39
N HIS A 17 1.41 -13.46 -18.46
CA HIS A 17 1.10 -14.31 -17.32
C HIS A 17 2.34 -14.36 -16.44
N GLY A 18 2.46 -13.42 -15.50
CA GLY A 18 3.56 -13.39 -14.56
C GLY A 18 3.48 -14.55 -13.55
N HIS A 19 4.61 -15.20 -13.29
CA HIS A 19 4.71 -16.14 -12.18
C HIS A 19 4.88 -15.37 -10.87
N TYR A 20 4.25 -15.86 -9.79
CA TYR A 20 4.40 -15.28 -8.46
C TYR A 20 5.46 -16.02 -7.66
N ASN A 21 6.47 -15.31 -7.19
CA ASN A 21 7.37 -15.85 -6.17
C ASN A 21 6.65 -15.85 -4.82
N MET A 22 6.14 -17.02 -4.43
CA MET A 22 5.37 -17.20 -3.19
C MET A 22 6.14 -16.76 -1.94
N TRP A 23 7.48 -16.90 -1.92
CA TRP A 23 8.29 -16.44 -0.79
C TRP A 23 8.18 -14.91 -0.60
N LEU A 24 8.31 -14.15 -1.69
CA LEU A 24 8.17 -12.68 -1.64
C LEU A 24 6.74 -12.24 -1.32
N VAL A 25 5.74 -13.01 -1.75
CA VAL A 25 4.32 -12.83 -1.39
C VAL A 25 4.11 -12.95 0.13
N PHE A 26 4.67 -13.99 0.76
CA PHE A 26 4.59 -14.16 2.21
C PHE A 26 5.42 -13.13 2.96
N LEU A 27 6.63 -12.82 2.48
CA LEU A 27 7.48 -11.79 3.07
C LEU A 27 6.81 -10.43 3.04
N SER A 28 6.20 -10.02 1.92
CA SER A 28 5.48 -8.76 1.82
C SER A 28 4.34 -8.66 2.84
N PHE A 29 3.60 -9.77 3.01
CA PHE A 29 2.53 -9.86 3.99
C PHE A 29 3.05 -9.73 5.43
N ALA A 30 4.14 -10.44 5.75
CA ALA A 30 4.78 -10.38 7.06
C ALA A 30 5.29 -8.95 7.38
N ILE A 31 5.88 -8.26 6.41
CA ILE A 31 6.31 -6.86 6.56
C ILE A 31 5.12 -5.97 6.92
N ALA A 32 4.02 -6.05 6.17
CA ALA A 32 2.82 -5.25 6.45
C ALA A 32 2.25 -5.54 7.85
N MET A 33 2.22 -6.81 8.24
CA MET A 33 1.70 -7.24 9.55
C MET A 33 2.57 -6.74 10.70
N VAL A 34 3.89 -6.89 10.62
CA VAL A 34 4.82 -6.41 11.65
C VAL A 34 4.75 -4.88 11.76
N SER A 35 4.78 -4.17 10.64
CA SER A 35 4.67 -2.71 10.62
C SER A 35 3.37 -2.19 11.21
N ALA A 36 2.23 -2.83 10.90
CA ALA A 36 0.94 -2.48 11.50
C ALA A 36 0.94 -2.75 13.02
N TYR A 37 1.50 -3.87 13.47
CA TYR A 37 1.60 -4.20 14.89
C TYR A 37 2.47 -3.17 15.66
N VAL A 38 3.62 -2.81 15.10
CA VAL A 38 4.54 -1.82 15.67
C VAL A 38 3.87 -0.45 15.74
N SER A 39 3.22 -0.02 14.65
CA SER A 39 2.52 1.26 14.59
C SER A 39 1.40 1.37 15.63
N PHE A 40 0.55 0.34 15.75
CA PHE A 40 -0.49 0.32 16.77
C PHE A 40 0.09 0.30 18.18
N SER A 41 1.22 -0.37 18.39
CA SER A 41 1.91 -0.35 19.69
C SER A 41 2.37 1.06 20.07
N PHE A 42 2.94 1.80 19.12
CA PHE A 42 3.33 3.20 19.31
C PHE A 42 2.12 4.12 19.55
N ALA A 43 1.05 3.94 18.78
CA ALA A 43 -0.15 4.77 18.91
C ALA A 43 -0.91 4.54 20.25
N ILE A 44 -0.77 3.37 20.87
CA ILE A 44 -1.28 3.12 22.23
C ILE A 44 -0.39 3.79 23.27
N GLN A 45 0.93 3.67 23.11
CA GLN A 45 1.88 4.27 24.04
C GLN A 45 1.73 5.80 24.09
N LEU A 46 1.39 6.41 22.96
CA LEU A 46 1.10 7.83 22.82
C LEU A 46 0.05 8.34 23.82
N ARG A 47 -0.93 7.51 24.22
CA ARG A 47 -1.99 7.89 25.18
C ARG A 47 -1.48 8.15 26.59
N PHE A 48 -0.27 7.70 26.91
CA PHE A 48 0.33 7.78 28.24
C PHE A 48 1.49 8.79 28.32
N GLN A 49 1.78 9.52 27.25
CA GLN A 49 2.94 10.40 27.15
C GLN A 49 2.59 11.86 27.41
N SER A 50 3.57 12.63 27.90
CA SER A 50 3.47 14.08 28.03
C SER A 50 3.56 14.76 26.65
N LYS A 51 3.09 16.01 26.55
CA LYS A 51 3.07 16.78 25.30
C LYS A 51 4.44 16.93 24.61
N GLN A 52 5.54 16.85 25.35
CA GLN A 52 6.88 16.98 24.77
C GLN A 52 7.37 15.69 24.09
N GLY A 53 6.91 14.52 24.54
CA GLY A 53 7.30 13.23 23.97
C GLY A 53 6.37 12.71 22.86
N GLU A 54 5.16 13.24 22.76
CA GLU A 54 4.09 12.71 21.91
C GLU A 54 4.47 12.69 20.41
N GLN A 55 5.21 13.69 19.94
CA GLN A 55 5.64 13.81 18.55
C GLN A 55 6.58 12.68 18.12
N ILE A 56 7.47 12.21 19.01
CA ILE A 56 8.39 11.11 18.70
C ILE A 56 7.61 9.81 18.49
N TRP A 57 6.60 9.55 19.32
CA TRP A 57 5.75 8.36 19.21
C TRP A 57 4.83 8.43 17.99
N LEU A 58 4.29 9.62 17.67
CA LEU A 58 3.54 9.86 16.44
C LEU A 58 4.38 9.57 15.21
N LEU A 59 5.56 10.20 15.10
CA LEU A 59 6.48 10.01 13.99
C LEU A 59 6.93 8.55 13.87
N SER A 60 7.28 7.90 14.98
CA SER A 60 7.70 6.50 14.98
C SER A 60 6.57 5.57 14.52
N GLY A 61 5.34 5.79 15.01
CA GLY A 61 4.16 5.05 14.61
C GLY A 61 3.81 5.22 13.14
N SER A 62 3.82 6.46 12.64
CA SER A 62 3.49 6.77 11.25
C SER A 62 4.55 6.29 10.28
N CYS A 63 5.83 6.46 10.62
CA CYS A 63 6.94 5.98 9.79
C CYS A 63 6.97 4.46 9.74
N ALA A 64 6.79 3.77 10.87
CA ALA A 64 6.75 2.31 10.89
C ALA A 64 5.64 1.74 9.98
N LEU A 65 4.44 2.33 10.03
CA LEU A 65 3.34 1.93 9.17
C LEU A 65 3.58 2.30 7.71
N GLY A 66 3.90 3.56 7.43
CA GLY A 66 4.09 4.07 6.07
C GLY A 66 5.22 3.38 5.33
N ILE A 67 6.38 3.18 5.98
CA ILE A 67 7.50 2.41 5.42
C ILE A 67 7.08 0.95 5.21
N GLY A 68 6.34 0.36 6.14
CA GLY A 68 5.82 -1.01 5.98
C GLY A 68 4.89 -1.19 4.78
N ILE A 69 3.95 -0.27 4.59
CA ILE A 69 3.05 -0.24 3.43
C ILE A 69 3.87 -0.09 2.15
N TRP A 70 4.83 0.82 2.18
CA TRP A 70 5.74 1.06 1.06
C TRP A 70 6.55 -0.18 0.70
N SER A 71 7.21 -0.79 1.67
CA SER A 71 8.01 -2.00 1.50
C SER A 71 7.14 -3.18 1.04
N MET A 72 5.97 -3.39 1.64
CA MET A 72 5.05 -4.45 1.20
C MET A 72 4.74 -4.31 -0.29
N HIS A 73 4.36 -3.11 -0.75
CA HIS A 73 4.02 -2.87 -2.14
C HIS A 73 5.17 -3.21 -3.10
N PHE A 74 6.38 -2.69 -2.83
CA PHE A 74 7.52 -2.90 -3.73
C PHE A 74 8.03 -4.35 -3.69
N VAL A 75 8.07 -4.99 -2.52
CA VAL A 75 8.37 -6.43 -2.41
C VAL A 75 7.32 -7.25 -3.15
N ARG A 76 6.05 -6.85 -3.09
CA ARG A 76 4.96 -7.52 -3.82
C ARG A 76 5.04 -7.33 -5.33
N MET A 77 5.46 -6.15 -5.80
CA MET A 77 5.74 -5.93 -7.21
C MET A 77 6.91 -6.79 -7.69
N LEU A 78 7.98 -6.92 -6.91
CA LEU A 78 9.10 -7.82 -7.21
C LEU A 78 8.67 -9.30 -7.24
N ALA A 79 7.68 -9.67 -6.43
CA ALA A 79 7.09 -11.00 -6.46
C ALA A 79 6.37 -11.31 -7.78
N HIS A 80 5.91 -10.29 -8.51
CA HIS A 80 5.26 -10.42 -9.80
C HIS A 80 6.29 -10.34 -10.92
N SER A 81 6.71 -11.51 -11.42
CA SER A 81 7.73 -11.59 -12.46
C SER A 81 7.12 -11.30 -13.84
N LEU A 82 7.39 -10.12 -14.39
CA LEU A 82 7.15 -9.83 -15.81
C LEU A 82 8.37 -10.31 -16.63
N PRO A 83 8.19 -10.82 -17.86
CA PRO A 83 9.28 -11.34 -18.70
C PRO A 83 10.10 -10.23 -19.37
N ILE A 84 10.35 -9.15 -18.64
CA ILE A 84 11.14 -7.98 -19.06
C ILE A 84 11.98 -7.48 -17.88
N ASN A 85 13.16 -6.91 -18.18
CA ASN A 85 13.96 -6.25 -17.16
C ASN A 85 13.24 -4.96 -16.71
N MET A 86 12.74 -4.99 -15.47
CA MET A 86 12.00 -3.86 -14.89
C MET A 86 12.96 -2.84 -14.30
N HIS A 87 12.94 -1.62 -14.85
CA HIS A 87 13.62 -0.48 -14.28
C HIS A 87 12.62 0.40 -13.53
N TYR A 88 13.09 1.09 -12.49
CA TYR A 88 12.26 1.98 -11.68
C TYR A 88 12.80 3.40 -11.65
N HIS A 89 11.89 4.37 -11.76
CA HIS A 89 12.19 5.78 -11.56
C HIS A 89 12.26 6.12 -10.07
N ILE A 90 13.47 6.38 -9.57
CA ILE A 90 13.75 6.66 -8.15
C ILE A 90 12.90 7.82 -7.60
N GLY A 91 12.63 8.86 -8.39
CA GLY A 91 11.79 9.99 -7.98
C GLY A 91 10.39 9.56 -7.55
N TYR A 92 9.73 8.71 -8.32
CA TYR A 92 8.40 8.20 -7.98
C TYR A 92 8.44 7.28 -6.74
N ILE A 93 9.51 6.51 -6.56
CA ILE A 93 9.70 5.69 -5.36
C ILE A 93 9.75 6.57 -4.11
N ILE A 94 10.55 7.65 -4.14
CA ILE A 94 10.68 8.61 -3.02
C ILE A 94 9.35 9.33 -2.76
N VAL A 95 8.68 9.81 -3.80
CA VAL A 95 7.39 10.48 -3.65
C VAL A 95 6.34 9.53 -3.06
N SER A 96 6.32 8.26 -3.49
CA SER A 96 5.36 7.27 -2.99
C SER A 96 5.51 6.99 -1.50
N ILE A 97 6.74 6.90 -0.97
CA ILE A 97 6.95 6.68 0.47
C ILE A 97 6.51 7.89 1.29
N LEU A 98 6.69 9.12 0.78
CA LEU A 98 6.24 10.35 1.44
C LEU A 98 4.71 10.39 1.57
N PHE A 99 3.97 9.94 0.55
CA PHE A 99 2.51 9.85 0.64
C PHE A 99 2.06 8.79 1.66
N ALA A 100 2.74 7.64 1.73
CA ALA A 100 2.41 6.62 2.72
C ALA A 100 2.69 7.10 4.15
N THR A 101 3.90 7.60 4.43
CA THR A 101 4.26 8.06 5.78
C THR A 101 3.48 9.32 6.18
N GLY A 102 3.32 10.27 5.27
CA GLY A 102 2.54 11.49 5.48
C GLY A 102 1.05 11.21 5.73
N GLY A 103 0.43 10.32 4.95
CA GLY A 103 -0.96 9.91 5.17
C GLY A 103 -1.16 9.23 6.52
N CYS A 104 -0.24 8.34 6.92
CA CYS A 104 -0.26 7.71 8.24
C CYS A 104 -0.04 8.72 9.37
N TYR A 105 0.88 9.67 9.20
CA TYR A 105 1.17 10.72 10.17
C TYR A 105 -0.03 11.62 10.41
N LEU A 106 -0.65 12.12 9.34
CA LEU A 106 -1.86 12.94 9.44
C LEU A 106 -2.99 12.14 10.10
N ALA A 107 -3.20 10.89 9.71
CA ALA A 107 -4.23 10.06 10.33
C ALA A 107 -4.05 9.89 11.84
N LEU A 108 -2.85 9.53 12.30
CA LEU A 108 -2.56 9.37 13.72
C LEU A 108 -2.62 10.71 14.48
N THR A 109 -2.19 11.81 13.85
CA THR A 109 -2.28 13.16 14.42
C THR A 109 -3.73 13.57 14.66
N TYR A 110 -4.62 13.34 13.69
CA TYR A 110 -6.04 13.61 13.84
C TYR A 110 -6.67 12.76 14.95
N ILE A 111 -6.32 11.46 15.02
CA ILE A 111 -6.76 10.55 16.09
C ILE A 111 -6.31 11.04 17.47
N HIS A 112 -5.09 11.55 17.57
CA HIS A 112 -4.50 11.97 18.85
C HIS A 112 -5.07 13.28 19.37
N TYR A 113 -5.15 14.32 18.54
CA TYR A 113 -5.60 15.65 18.95
C TYR A 113 -7.10 15.90 18.77
N GLY A 114 -7.78 14.99 18.09
CA GLY A 114 -9.18 15.10 17.73
C GLY A 114 -10.13 15.06 18.92
N LYS A 115 -11.01 16.06 19.04
CA LYS A 115 -12.01 16.14 20.12
C LYS A 115 -13.34 15.48 19.77
N ASN A 116 -13.77 15.56 18.51
CA ASN A 116 -15.02 14.98 18.05
C ASN A 116 -14.77 13.60 17.42
N PRO A 117 -15.27 12.50 18.03
CA PRO A 117 -14.91 11.14 17.61
C PRO A 117 -15.30 10.84 16.17
N LEU A 118 -16.44 11.37 15.70
CA LEU A 118 -16.92 11.10 14.34
C LEU A 118 -16.07 11.82 13.30
N PHE A 119 -15.87 13.13 13.44
CA PHE A 119 -15.05 13.91 12.49
C PHE A 119 -13.61 13.45 12.49
N THR A 120 -13.05 13.16 13.67
CA THR A 120 -11.70 12.63 13.79
C THR A 120 -11.53 11.33 13.03
N LEU A 121 -12.45 10.38 13.18
CA LEU A 121 -12.38 9.11 12.48
C LEU A 121 -12.52 9.30 10.96
N LEU A 122 -13.40 10.20 10.50
CA LEU A 122 -13.57 10.50 9.08
C LEU A 122 -12.31 11.11 8.46
N PHE A 123 -11.74 12.14 9.07
CA PHE A 123 -10.51 12.77 8.56
C PHE A 123 -9.31 11.81 8.63
N ALA A 124 -9.16 11.06 9.72
CA ALA A 124 -8.08 10.09 9.83
C ALA A 124 -8.20 8.97 8.79
N THR A 125 -9.42 8.49 8.53
CA THR A 125 -9.70 7.54 7.45
C THR A 125 -9.35 8.13 6.09
N PHE A 126 -9.73 9.38 5.85
CA PHE A 126 -9.45 10.07 4.60
C PHE A 126 -7.95 10.17 4.32
N PHE A 127 -7.17 10.63 5.31
CA PHE A 127 -5.72 10.76 5.14
C PHE A 127 -5.01 9.41 5.02
N MET A 128 -5.38 8.41 5.84
CA MET A 128 -4.76 7.09 5.76
C MET A 128 -5.11 6.40 4.44
N GLY A 129 -6.39 6.37 4.07
CA GLY A 129 -6.86 5.79 2.82
C GLY A 129 -6.22 6.45 1.59
N SER A 130 -6.18 7.79 1.57
CA SER A 130 -5.52 8.54 0.50
C SER A 130 -4.02 8.26 0.44
N GLY A 131 -3.33 8.20 1.59
CA GLY A 131 -1.90 7.86 1.63
C GLY A 131 -1.61 6.49 1.04
N ILE A 132 -2.40 5.47 1.37
CA ILE A 132 -2.28 4.11 0.84
C ILE A 132 -2.55 4.09 -0.68
N VAL A 133 -3.62 4.74 -1.15
CA VAL A 133 -3.99 4.80 -2.56
C VAL A 133 -2.95 5.55 -3.39
N LEU A 134 -2.56 6.76 -2.95
CA LEU A 134 -1.57 7.58 -3.65
C LEU A 134 -0.23 6.87 -3.70
N MET A 135 0.24 6.32 -2.59
CA MET A 135 1.48 5.55 -2.57
C MET A 135 1.42 4.37 -3.55
N HIS A 136 0.31 3.62 -3.60
CA HIS A 136 0.16 2.50 -4.52
C HIS A 136 0.25 2.93 -5.99
N TYR A 137 -0.56 3.89 -6.42
CA TYR A 137 -0.61 4.29 -7.83
C TYR A 137 0.60 5.11 -8.27
N ILE A 138 1.17 5.94 -7.39
CA ILE A 138 2.45 6.62 -7.65
C ILE A 138 3.59 5.58 -7.71
N GLY A 139 3.55 4.55 -6.87
CA GLY A 139 4.49 3.42 -6.90
C GLY A 139 4.41 2.64 -8.22
N MET A 140 3.20 2.38 -8.72
CA MET A 140 2.98 1.78 -10.05
C MET A 140 3.55 2.63 -11.18
N SER A 141 3.39 3.96 -11.10
CA SER A 141 3.98 4.90 -12.05
C SER A 141 5.51 4.94 -12.03
N ALA A 142 6.16 4.34 -11.01
CA ALA A 142 7.60 4.21 -10.97
C ALA A 142 8.12 3.16 -11.98
N MET A 143 7.28 2.25 -12.47
CA MET A 143 7.67 1.21 -13.43
C MET A 143 8.02 1.81 -14.80
N ALA A 144 9.32 1.93 -15.10
CA ALA A 144 9.80 2.67 -16.26
C ALA A 144 9.72 1.87 -17.58
N SER A 145 9.75 0.54 -17.48
CA SER A 145 9.83 -0.38 -18.64
C SER A 145 8.48 -0.70 -19.28
N VAL A 146 7.37 -0.20 -18.71
CA VAL A 146 6.00 -0.51 -19.14
C VAL A 146 5.13 0.73 -19.20
N ILE A 147 4.12 0.69 -20.05
CA ILE A 147 2.98 1.60 -20.01
C ILE A 147 1.87 0.86 -19.28
N VAL A 148 1.36 1.46 -18.20
CA VAL A 148 0.29 0.88 -17.39
C VAL A 148 -1.02 1.57 -17.75
N SER A 149 -1.99 0.81 -18.25
CA SER A 149 -3.38 1.27 -18.39
C SER A 149 -4.26 0.64 -17.33
N TYR A 150 -5.35 1.30 -16.96
CA TYR A 150 -6.19 0.86 -15.85
C TYR A 150 -7.65 0.67 -16.26
N THR A 151 -8.29 -0.35 -15.69
CA THR A 151 -9.75 -0.49 -15.74
C THR A 151 -10.37 0.29 -14.58
N SER A 152 -11.08 1.39 -14.88
CA SER A 152 -11.59 2.34 -13.87
C SER A 152 -12.44 1.69 -12.77
N ALA A 153 -13.28 0.70 -13.11
CA ALA A 153 -14.12 0.01 -12.13
C ALA A 153 -13.30 -0.76 -11.08
N LYS A 154 -12.22 -1.43 -11.50
CA LYS A 154 -11.34 -2.18 -10.59
C LYS A 154 -10.47 -1.24 -9.74
N VAL A 155 -10.03 -0.11 -10.31
CA VAL A 155 -9.35 0.96 -9.57
C VAL A 155 -10.25 1.54 -8.48
N LEU A 156 -11.50 1.85 -8.81
CA LEU A 156 -12.44 2.36 -7.81
C LEU A 156 -12.68 1.35 -6.70
N PHE A 157 -12.79 0.06 -7.04
CA PHE A 157 -12.96 -1.00 -6.05
C PHE A 157 -11.76 -1.12 -5.10
N SER A 158 -10.52 -1.04 -5.61
CA SER A 158 -9.33 -1.06 -4.74
C SER A 158 -9.25 0.19 -3.85
N ILE A 159 -9.65 1.36 -4.36
CA ILE A 159 -9.79 2.58 -3.55
C ILE A 159 -10.81 2.36 -2.43
N CYS A 160 -12.00 1.82 -2.73
CA CYS A 160 -13.00 1.51 -1.71
C CYS A 160 -12.44 0.57 -0.63
N ILE A 161 -11.70 -0.47 -1.01
CA ILE A 161 -11.03 -1.37 -0.06
C ILE A 161 -10.08 -0.58 0.85
N ALA A 162 -9.25 0.31 0.30
CA ALA A 162 -8.31 1.11 1.10
C ALA A 162 -9.01 1.94 2.18
N PHE A 163 -10.09 2.64 1.80
CA PHE A 163 -10.85 3.50 2.71
C PHE A 163 -11.63 2.71 3.76
N ILE A 164 -12.32 1.64 3.36
CA ILE A 164 -13.06 0.76 4.28
C ILE A 164 -12.10 0.11 5.28
N ALA A 165 -10.99 -0.43 4.79
CA ALA A 165 -9.96 -1.03 5.65
C ALA A 165 -9.40 -0.02 6.65
N SER A 166 -9.08 1.19 6.18
CA SER A 166 -8.57 2.27 7.03
C SER A 166 -9.56 2.65 8.11
N PHE A 167 -10.85 2.80 7.75
CA PHE A 167 -11.92 3.11 8.68
C PHE A 167 -12.06 2.04 9.76
N ILE A 168 -12.12 0.76 9.36
CA ILE A 168 -12.27 -0.36 10.30
C ILE A 168 -11.05 -0.45 11.21
N ALA A 169 -9.84 -0.36 10.66
CA ALA A 169 -8.61 -0.45 11.44
C ALA A 169 -8.51 0.66 12.50
N LEU A 170 -8.78 1.92 12.12
CA LEU A 170 -8.76 3.05 13.05
C LEU A 170 -9.87 2.96 14.09
N ARG A 171 -11.09 2.59 13.68
CA ARG A 171 -12.22 2.41 14.61
C ARG A 171 -11.92 1.34 15.65
N VAL A 172 -11.41 0.20 15.23
CA VAL A 172 -11.06 -0.91 16.14
C VAL A 172 -9.91 -0.52 17.05
N ALA A 173 -8.84 0.07 16.51
CA ALA A 173 -7.64 0.42 17.27
C ALA A 173 -7.90 1.50 18.33
N PHE A 174 -8.76 2.49 18.05
CA PHE A 174 -8.87 3.68 18.90
C PHE A 174 -10.23 3.89 19.58
N TYR A 175 -11.32 3.38 19.01
CA TYR A 175 -12.69 3.68 19.47
C TYR A 175 -13.43 2.46 20.02
N THR A 176 -12.74 1.36 20.26
CA THR A 176 -13.36 0.17 20.87
C THR A 176 -12.96 0.04 22.33
N ASN A 177 -13.92 -0.39 23.16
CA ASN A 177 -13.73 -0.62 24.59
C ASN A 177 -12.93 -1.90 24.92
N TYR A 178 -12.43 -2.62 23.92
CA TYR A 178 -11.61 -3.80 24.14
C TYR A 178 -10.30 -3.39 24.80
N LYS A 179 -9.89 -4.14 25.84
CA LYS A 179 -8.52 -4.06 26.34
C LYS A 179 -7.60 -4.48 25.20
N LEU A 180 -6.75 -3.57 24.71
CA LEU A 180 -5.75 -3.84 23.66
C LEU A 180 -4.62 -4.74 24.19
N THR A 181 -4.97 -5.99 24.47
CA THR A 181 -4.02 -7.08 24.72
C THR A 181 -3.16 -7.31 23.47
N TRP A 182 -2.01 -7.95 23.64
CA TRP A 182 -1.13 -8.30 22.52
C TRP A 182 -1.85 -9.11 21.44
N LYS A 183 -2.83 -9.96 21.82
CA LYS A 183 -3.66 -10.76 20.89
C LYS A 183 -4.53 -9.87 20.01
N VAL A 184 -5.23 -8.90 20.59
CA VAL A 184 -6.10 -7.97 19.84
C VAL A 184 -5.25 -7.13 18.87
N LYS A 185 -4.08 -6.66 19.31
CA LYS A 185 -3.14 -5.93 18.43
C LYS A 185 -2.70 -6.78 17.24
N LEU A 186 -2.36 -8.05 17.50
CA LEU A 186 -1.96 -9.00 16.46
C LEU A 186 -3.10 -9.24 15.45
N MET A 187 -4.34 -9.39 15.93
CA MET A 187 -5.51 -9.54 15.06
C MET A 187 -5.77 -8.29 14.21
N CYS A 188 -5.68 -7.09 14.79
CA CYS A 188 -5.80 -5.84 14.04
C CYS A 188 -4.70 -5.70 12.98
N ALA A 189 -3.46 -6.05 13.35
CA ALA A 189 -2.32 -5.99 12.44
C ALA A 189 -2.45 -6.99 11.29
N ALA A 190 -2.90 -8.22 11.57
CA ALA A 190 -3.18 -9.22 10.55
C ALA A 190 -4.32 -8.77 9.62
N PHE A 191 -5.41 -8.24 10.17
CA PHE A 191 -6.50 -7.68 9.39
C PHE A 191 -6.02 -6.55 8.47
N MET A 192 -5.22 -5.62 8.99
CA MET A 192 -4.66 -4.54 8.19
C MET A 192 -3.74 -5.08 7.09
N ALA A 193 -2.86 -6.03 7.39
CA ALA A 193 -1.99 -6.66 6.40
C ALA A 193 -2.78 -7.35 5.28
N ILE A 194 -3.84 -8.09 5.63
CA ILE A 194 -4.75 -8.71 4.66
C ILE A 194 -5.37 -7.61 3.79
N ALA A 195 -5.92 -6.56 4.38
CA ALA A 195 -6.62 -5.53 3.64
C ALA A 195 -5.72 -4.76 2.66
N ILE A 196 -4.50 -4.39 3.07
CA ILE A 196 -3.55 -3.69 2.19
C ILE A 196 -3.05 -4.65 1.10
N THR A 197 -2.85 -5.93 1.41
CA THR A 197 -2.51 -6.96 0.40
C THR A 197 -3.63 -7.13 -0.63
N VAL A 198 -4.89 -7.18 -0.18
CA VAL A 198 -6.07 -7.27 -1.05
C VAL A 198 -6.20 -6.03 -1.91
N MET A 199 -6.04 -4.82 -1.34
CA MET A 199 -6.03 -3.59 -2.12
C MET A 199 -4.95 -3.61 -3.20
N HIS A 200 -3.73 -3.98 -2.83
CA HIS A 200 -2.62 -4.07 -3.78
C HIS A 200 -2.92 -5.06 -4.90
N TYR A 201 -3.42 -6.25 -4.57
CA TYR A 201 -3.80 -7.26 -5.55
C TYR A 201 -4.89 -6.74 -6.50
N MET A 202 -5.92 -6.07 -5.98
CA MET A 202 -6.98 -5.50 -6.80
C MET A 202 -6.49 -4.35 -7.68
N GLY A 203 -5.56 -3.51 -7.18
CA GLY A 203 -4.90 -2.47 -7.98
C GLY A 203 -4.06 -3.06 -9.12
N MET A 204 -3.28 -4.10 -8.85
CA MET A 204 -2.54 -4.85 -9.87
C MET A 204 -3.45 -5.53 -10.88
N ASN A 205 -4.55 -6.15 -10.44
CA ASN A 205 -5.55 -6.76 -11.32
C ASN A 205 -6.35 -5.73 -12.15
N ALA A 206 -6.30 -4.45 -11.76
CA ALA A 206 -6.85 -3.35 -12.56
C ALA A 206 -5.89 -2.90 -13.67
N ALA A 207 -4.60 -3.21 -13.55
CA ALA A 207 -3.54 -2.77 -14.44
C ALA A 207 -3.34 -3.74 -15.62
N HIS A 208 -3.22 -3.17 -16.82
CA HIS A 208 -2.75 -3.87 -18.01
C HIS A 208 -1.41 -3.29 -18.42
N PHE A 209 -0.40 -4.16 -18.55
CA PHE A 209 0.98 -3.78 -18.80
C PHE A 209 1.34 -3.94 -20.27
N TYR A 210 1.75 -2.86 -20.92
CA TYR A 210 2.27 -2.87 -22.29
C TYR A 210 3.77 -2.59 -22.28
N PRO A 211 4.60 -3.37 -23.00
CA PRO A 211 6.04 -3.13 -23.08
C PRO A 211 6.31 -1.79 -23.79
N LYS A 212 7.11 -0.92 -23.17
CA LYS A 212 7.45 0.40 -23.73
C LYS A 212 8.28 0.31 -25.03
N ASN A 213 8.91 -0.84 -25.26
CA ASN A 213 9.95 -1.08 -26.26
C ASN A 213 9.42 -1.25 -27.70
N TRP A 214 8.11 -1.12 -27.94
CA TRP A 214 7.50 -1.26 -29.26
C TRP A 214 7.24 0.07 -29.99
N ILE A 215 7.52 1.21 -29.37
CA ILE A 215 7.25 2.56 -29.95
C ILE A 215 8.52 3.16 -30.59
N GLN A 216 9.66 2.45 -30.60
CA GLN A 216 10.93 2.94 -31.16
C GLN A 216 11.45 2.14 -32.37
N ARG A 217 10.59 1.47 -33.13
CA ARG A 217 10.95 0.90 -34.44
C ARG A 217 9.99 1.34 -35.53
#